data_AF-A0A7S4C5Q6-F1
#
_entry.id   AF-A0A7S4C5Q6-F1
#
_cell.length_a   1.000
_cell.length_b   1.000
_cell.length_c   1.000
_cell.angle_alpha   90.00
_cell.angle_beta   90.00
_cell.angle_gamma   90.00
#
_symmetry.space_group_name_H-M   'P 1'
#
loop_
_entity.id
_entity.type
_entity.pdbx_description
1 polymer ?
#
loop_
_entity_poly.entity_id
_entity_poly.type
_entity_poly.pdbx_seq_one_letter_code
_entity_poly.pdbx_strand_id
1 'polypeptide(L)'
;MDRFLIRKRPAPATDELGKQDANESTNTIEVPSSLINKAETLLGAKVARVAVPLLDSTTTLFLESFSEPGWRAALASEFSRPYFTSLVSKVNAERSQASVFPKETDVFAAFNMTALSDVRVVILGQDPYHNVGQAHGLSFSVQHGVQVPPSLKNIYKELKTDIPGFIIPSHGNLESWARQGVLLLNATLTVRAHNANSHQDFGWQQFTDAAIRVINQNCKNVVFILWGGFAQKKGKIVAADRHCVLKAAHPSPLSVTKFLGCRVFSQANTYLEAKGKTPIDWHLPATC
;
A
#
# COMPACT_ATOMS: atom_id res chain seq x y z
N MET A 1 38.46 78.80 1.03
CA MET A 1 38.29 79.56 -0.22
C MET A 1 38.40 78.56 -1.36
N ASP A 2 37.54 78.72 -2.37
CA ASP A 2 37.40 77.95 -3.61
C ASP A 2 36.80 76.54 -3.55
N ARG A 3 36.00 76.13 -4.54
CA ARG A 3 34.92 76.77 -5.31
C ARG A 3 34.19 75.59 -5.96
N PHE A 4 32.86 75.68 -6.03
CA PHE A 4 31.96 74.80 -6.76
C PHE A 4 32.47 74.42 -8.16
N LEU A 5 32.37 73.13 -8.53
CA LEU A 5 32.10 72.69 -9.90
C LEU A 5 31.39 71.33 -9.87
N ILE A 6 30.06 71.40 -9.85
CA ILE A 6 29.14 70.28 -10.03
C ILE A 6 29.16 69.93 -11.53
N ARG A 7 29.59 68.71 -11.88
CA ARG A 7 29.27 68.06 -13.17
C ARG A 7 28.33 66.89 -12.92
N LYS A 8 27.10 67.02 -13.44
CA LYS A 8 26.07 65.97 -13.49
C LYS A 8 26.63 64.73 -14.20
N ARG A 9 26.52 63.56 -13.57
CA ARG A 9 26.62 62.25 -14.25
C ARG A 9 25.19 61.70 -14.45
N PRO A 10 24.91 61.04 -15.58
CA PRO A 10 23.58 60.53 -15.91
C PRO A 10 23.21 59.32 -15.04
N ALA A 11 21.92 59.18 -14.78
CA ALA A 11 21.35 58.04 -14.05
C ALA A 11 21.58 56.73 -14.82
N PRO A 12 21.91 55.61 -14.13
CA PRO A 12 21.92 54.31 -14.76
C PRO A 12 20.49 53.84 -15.03
N ALA A 13 20.29 53.28 -16.22
CA ALA A 13 19.03 52.74 -16.70
C ALA A 13 18.48 51.64 -15.79
N THR A 14 17.16 51.67 -15.60
CA THR A 14 16.36 50.63 -14.98
C THR A 14 16.29 49.42 -15.92
N ASP A 15 17.02 48.35 -15.60
CA ASP A 15 16.78 47.04 -16.19
C ASP A 15 15.66 46.34 -15.41
N GLU A 16 14.46 46.36 -15.99
CA GLU A 16 13.40 45.41 -15.70
C GLU A 16 13.83 44.03 -16.24
N LEU A 17 14.36 43.18 -15.36
CA LEU A 17 14.46 41.75 -15.62
C LEU A 17 13.24 41.05 -15.02
N GLY A 18 12.47 40.46 -15.93
CA GLY A 18 11.11 40.01 -15.73
C GLY A 18 10.93 39.01 -14.59
N LYS A 19 9.83 39.23 -13.86
CA LYS A 19 9.15 38.19 -13.09
C LYS A 19 8.78 37.07 -14.07
N GLN A 20 9.44 35.93 -13.98
CA GLN A 20 8.89 34.69 -14.49
C GLN A 20 7.80 34.26 -13.52
N ASP A 21 6.55 34.57 -13.86
CA ASP A 21 5.39 33.91 -13.28
C ASP A 21 5.50 32.41 -13.59
N ALA A 22 5.71 31.60 -12.55
CA ALA A 22 5.56 30.16 -12.62
C ALA A 22 4.06 29.87 -12.83
N ASN A 23 3.65 29.81 -14.09
CA ASN A 23 2.34 29.33 -14.48
C ASN A 23 2.35 27.79 -14.35
N GLU A 24 2.01 27.28 -13.16
CA GLU A 24 1.58 25.88 -13.00
C GLU A 24 0.27 25.70 -13.78
N SER A 25 0.39 25.32 -15.05
CA SER A 25 -0.74 24.85 -15.84
C SER A 25 -1.24 23.54 -15.24
N THR A 26 -2.30 23.60 -14.44
CA THR A 26 -3.06 22.41 -14.04
C THR A 26 -3.64 21.79 -15.30
N ASN A 27 -3.00 20.72 -15.79
CA ASN A 27 -3.42 20.02 -16.99
C ASN A 27 -4.68 19.19 -16.64
N THR A 28 -5.86 19.76 -16.86
CA THR A 28 -7.15 19.10 -16.63
C THR A 28 -7.87 18.90 -17.96
N ILE A 29 -8.45 17.72 -18.18
CA ILE A 29 -9.35 17.47 -19.32
C ILE A 29 -10.80 17.57 -18.83
N GLU A 30 -11.63 18.30 -19.59
CA GLU A 30 -13.08 18.22 -19.44
C GLU A 30 -13.57 16.86 -19.94
N VAL A 31 -14.36 16.15 -19.12
CA VAL A 31 -14.99 14.89 -19.53
C VAL A 31 -15.77 15.12 -20.84
N PRO A 32 -15.55 14.32 -21.90
CA PRO A 32 -16.22 14.51 -23.18
C PRO A 32 -17.74 14.59 -23.04
N SER A 33 -18.36 15.59 -23.65
CA SER A 33 -19.81 15.83 -23.57
C SER A 33 -20.65 14.61 -23.95
N SER A 34 -20.13 13.73 -24.83
CA SER A 34 -20.79 12.48 -25.21
C SER A 34 -20.93 11.48 -24.06
N LEU A 35 -19.95 11.40 -23.16
CA LEU A 35 -19.98 10.52 -21.99
C LEU A 35 -20.88 11.09 -20.89
N ILE A 36 -20.86 12.40 -20.70
CA ILE A 36 -21.75 13.10 -19.76
C ILE A 36 -23.21 12.91 -20.18
N ASN A 37 -23.54 13.17 -21.44
CA ASN A 37 -24.90 13.02 -21.96
C ASN A 37 -25.43 11.58 -21.80
N LYS A 38 -24.54 10.58 -21.99
CA LYS A 38 -24.89 9.17 -21.77
C LYS A 38 -25.16 8.84 -20.30
N ALA A 39 -24.36 9.39 -19.38
CA ALA A 39 -24.56 9.22 -17.94
C ALA A 39 -25.83 9.93 -17.44
N GLU A 40 -26.12 11.15 -17.93
CA GLU A 40 -27.34 11.91 -17.61
C GLU A 40 -28.61 11.19 -18.11
N THR A 41 -28.53 10.56 -19.30
CA THR A 41 -29.64 9.75 -19.85
C THR A 41 -29.91 8.51 -19.00
N LEU A 42 -28.86 7.87 -18.46
CA LEU A 42 -28.99 6.69 -17.60
C LEU A 42 -29.49 7.02 -16.18
N LEU A 43 -29.11 8.19 -15.65
CA LEU A 43 -29.42 8.58 -14.27
C LEU A 43 -30.69 9.44 -14.15
N GLY A 44 -31.23 9.94 -15.26
CA GLY A 44 -32.39 10.85 -15.26
C GLY A 44 -32.13 12.17 -14.52
N ALA A 45 -30.85 12.52 -14.30
CA ALA A 45 -30.41 13.66 -13.53
C ALA A 45 -29.14 14.24 -14.13
N LYS A 46 -28.95 15.57 -14.00
CA LYS A 46 -27.74 16.26 -14.47
C LYS A 46 -26.51 15.78 -13.69
N VAL A 47 -25.42 15.52 -14.40
CA VAL A 47 -24.15 15.10 -13.82
C VAL A 47 -23.22 16.31 -13.77
N ALA A 48 -22.65 16.61 -12.60
CA ALA A 48 -21.72 17.72 -12.44
C ALA A 48 -20.49 17.52 -13.33
N ARG A 49 -20.09 18.55 -14.08
CA ARG A 49 -18.85 18.55 -14.85
C ARG A 49 -17.69 18.69 -13.87
N VAL A 50 -16.88 17.66 -13.76
CA VAL A 50 -15.66 17.67 -12.94
C VAL A 50 -14.47 17.70 -13.88
N ALA A 51 -13.58 18.68 -13.68
CA ALA A 51 -12.27 18.69 -14.31
C ALA A 51 -11.44 17.55 -13.70
N VAL A 52 -11.09 16.55 -14.51
CA VAL A 52 -10.24 15.44 -14.05
C VAL A 52 -8.80 15.84 -14.35
N PRO A 53 -7.87 15.80 -13.38
CA PRO A 53 -6.46 15.95 -13.67
C PRO A 53 -6.06 14.91 -14.73
N LEU A 54 -5.35 15.34 -15.78
CA LEU A 54 -4.69 14.41 -16.69
C LEU A 54 -3.71 13.60 -15.86
N LEU A 55 -4.10 12.36 -15.54
CA LEU A 55 -3.15 11.36 -15.08
C LEU A 55 -2.20 11.13 -16.25
N ASP A 56 -0.90 11.26 -16.00
CA ASP A 56 0.08 10.85 -17.01
C ASP A 56 -0.13 9.36 -17.35
N SER A 57 0.30 8.94 -18.55
CA SER A 57 0.12 7.56 -19.01
C SER A 57 0.71 6.52 -18.05
N THR A 58 1.67 6.93 -17.21
CA THR A 58 2.33 6.07 -16.23
C THR A 58 1.50 5.88 -14.96
N THR A 59 0.74 6.89 -14.55
CA THR A 59 -0.23 6.76 -13.45
C THR A 59 -1.43 5.91 -13.86
N THR A 60 -1.78 5.92 -15.14
CA THR A 60 -2.82 5.04 -15.70
C THR A 60 -2.46 3.57 -15.54
N LEU A 61 -1.25 3.15 -15.92
CA LEU A 61 -0.82 1.75 -15.79
C LEU A 61 -0.80 1.28 -14.32
N PHE A 62 -0.34 2.14 -13.43
CA PHE A 62 -0.34 1.90 -11.99
C PHE A 62 -1.75 1.68 -11.46
N LEU A 63 -2.72 2.51 -11.87
CA LEU A 63 -4.11 2.38 -11.47
C LEU A 63 -4.82 1.21 -12.16
N GLU A 64 -4.44 0.83 -13.38
CA GLU A 64 -4.96 -0.37 -14.05
C GLU A 64 -4.58 -1.65 -13.30
N SER A 65 -3.40 -1.68 -12.67
CA SER A 65 -2.97 -2.82 -11.85
C SER A 65 -3.78 -2.99 -10.56
N PHE A 66 -4.53 -1.98 -10.12
CA PHE A 66 -5.44 -2.07 -8.97
C PHE A 66 -6.83 -2.50 -9.45
N SER A 67 -7.16 -3.79 -9.53
CA SER A 67 -8.35 -4.25 -10.26
C SER A 67 -9.58 -4.57 -9.40
N GLU A 68 -9.44 -4.80 -8.10
CA GLU A 68 -10.58 -5.21 -7.26
C GLU A 68 -11.61 -4.07 -7.08
N PRO A 69 -12.87 -4.25 -7.52
CA PRO A 69 -13.83 -3.15 -7.63
C PRO A 69 -14.22 -2.51 -6.29
N GLY A 70 -14.36 -3.29 -5.22
CA GLY A 70 -14.74 -2.79 -3.91
C GLY A 70 -13.68 -1.85 -3.33
N TRP A 71 -12.42 -2.29 -3.37
CA TRP A 71 -11.28 -1.47 -2.99
C TRP A 71 -11.10 -0.26 -3.90
N ARG A 72 -11.21 -0.40 -5.23
CA ARG A 72 -11.11 0.74 -6.17
C ARG A 72 -12.12 1.82 -5.83
N ALA A 73 -13.37 1.44 -5.58
CA ALA A 73 -14.42 2.39 -5.23
C ALA A 73 -14.15 3.06 -3.88
N ALA A 74 -13.76 2.28 -2.86
CA ALA A 74 -13.52 2.80 -1.52
C ALA A 74 -12.27 3.69 -1.41
N LEU A 75 -11.26 3.49 -2.25
CA LEU A 75 -10.01 4.25 -2.27
C LEU A 75 -9.95 5.26 -3.42
N ALA A 76 -11.03 5.43 -4.20
CA ALA A 76 -11.06 6.28 -5.39
C ALA A 76 -10.57 7.71 -5.12
N SER A 77 -10.95 8.26 -3.95
CA SER A 77 -10.55 9.62 -3.55
C SER A 77 -9.08 9.73 -3.20
N GLU A 78 -8.39 8.65 -2.82
CA GLU A 78 -6.95 8.69 -2.51
C GLU A 78 -6.12 8.83 -3.78
N PHE A 79 -6.56 8.24 -4.90
CA PHE A 79 -5.84 8.26 -6.17
C PHE A 79 -5.73 9.66 -6.80
N SER A 80 -6.66 10.56 -6.48
CA SER A 80 -6.64 11.96 -6.95
C SER A 80 -5.90 12.92 -6.01
N ARG A 81 -5.39 12.44 -4.86
CA ARG A 81 -4.71 13.31 -3.90
C ARG A 81 -3.28 13.60 -4.34
N PRO A 82 -2.77 14.85 -4.12
CA PRO A 82 -1.42 15.22 -4.55
C PRO A 82 -0.31 14.30 -4.06
N TYR A 83 -0.44 13.74 -2.85
CA TYR A 83 0.56 12.81 -2.31
C TYR A 83 0.64 11.51 -3.12
N PHE A 84 -0.49 11.02 -3.65
CA PHE A 84 -0.53 9.78 -4.43
C PHE A 84 0.06 10.00 -5.82
N THR A 85 -0.26 11.13 -6.47
CA THR A 85 0.40 11.53 -7.72
C THR A 85 1.92 11.64 -7.52
N SER A 86 2.37 12.33 -6.46
CA SER A 86 3.80 12.44 -6.15
C SER A 86 4.44 11.08 -5.86
N LEU A 87 3.74 10.20 -5.14
CA LEU A 87 4.18 8.83 -4.87
C LEU A 87 4.44 8.07 -6.17
N VAL A 88 3.47 8.09 -7.09
CA VAL A 88 3.58 7.39 -8.38
C VAL A 88 4.74 7.94 -9.20
N SER A 89 4.87 9.27 -9.32
CA SER A 89 5.99 9.89 -10.04
C SER A 89 7.35 9.49 -9.43
N LYS A 90 7.49 9.44 -8.10
CA LYS A 90 8.72 9.00 -7.43
C LYS A 90 9.03 7.53 -7.71
N VAL A 91 8.04 6.64 -7.64
CA VAL A 91 8.23 5.21 -7.94
C VAL A 91 8.65 5.02 -9.40
N ASN A 92 8.05 5.76 -10.34
CA ASN A 92 8.38 5.67 -11.76
C ASN A 92 9.77 6.21 -12.07
N ALA A 93 10.15 7.33 -11.45
CA ALA A 93 11.50 7.87 -11.53
C ALA A 93 12.54 6.89 -10.96
N GLU A 94 12.20 6.15 -9.90
CA GLU A 94 13.07 5.09 -9.38
C GLU A 94 13.19 3.91 -10.34
N ARG A 95 12.08 3.48 -10.94
CA ARG A 95 12.07 2.37 -11.91
C ARG A 95 12.89 2.67 -13.18
N SER A 96 13.07 3.94 -13.54
CA SER A 96 13.93 4.31 -14.68
C SER A 96 15.43 4.28 -14.35
N GLN A 97 15.79 4.23 -13.07
CA GLN A 97 17.18 4.30 -12.59
C GLN A 97 17.66 3.01 -11.93
N ALA A 98 16.75 2.24 -11.35
CA ALA A 98 17.07 1.06 -10.56
C ALA A 98 15.98 -0.01 -10.64
N SER A 99 16.33 -1.25 -10.27
CA SER A 99 15.33 -2.29 -10.04
C SER A 99 14.50 -1.96 -8.79
N VAL A 100 13.18 -1.94 -8.96
CA VAL A 100 12.21 -1.73 -7.88
C VAL A 100 11.28 -2.94 -7.80
N PHE A 101 11.08 -3.46 -6.59
CA PHE A 101 10.21 -4.59 -6.30
C PHE A 101 8.94 -4.15 -5.55
N PRO A 102 7.81 -4.87 -5.72
CA PRO A 102 7.61 -5.92 -6.72
C PRO A 102 7.47 -5.31 -8.15
N LYS A 103 7.16 -6.14 -9.16
CA LYS A 103 6.78 -5.64 -10.48
C LYS A 103 5.54 -4.75 -10.38
N GLU A 104 5.37 -3.83 -11.32
CA GLU A 104 4.26 -2.87 -11.30
C GLU A 104 2.88 -3.54 -11.20
N THR A 105 2.67 -4.61 -11.97
CA THR A 105 1.44 -5.43 -11.96
C THR A 105 1.12 -6.06 -10.62
N ASP A 106 2.13 -6.22 -9.76
CA ASP A 106 2.02 -6.94 -8.50
C ASP A 106 1.93 -5.99 -7.31
N VAL A 107 2.09 -4.66 -7.49
CA VAL A 107 2.11 -3.68 -6.38
C VAL A 107 0.83 -3.77 -5.52
N PHE A 108 -0.32 -4.02 -6.16
CA PHE A 108 -1.62 -4.12 -5.50
C PHE A 108 -2.13 -5.56 -5.36
N ALA A 109 -1.28 -6.58 -5.52
CA ALA A 109 -1.70 -7.98 -5.49
C ALA A 109 -2.50 -8.34 -4.21
N ALA A 110 -2.12 -7.81 -3.04
CA ALA A 110 -2.86 -8.03 -1.80
C ALA A 110 -4.32 -7.57 -1.88
N PHE A 111 -4.58 -6.41 -2.48
CA PHE A 111 -5.94 -5.89 -2.68
C PHE A 111 -6.70 -6.70 -3.74
N ASN A 112 -6.01 -7.10 -4.81
CA ASN A 112 -6.61 -7.85 -5.91
C ASN A 112 -6.98 -9.29 -5.54
N MET A 113 -6.21 -9.90 -4.64
CA MET A 113 -6.45 -11.28 -4.19
C MET A 113 -7.42 -11.36 -3.01
N THR A 114 -7.60 -10.27 -2.27
CA THR A 114 -8.47 -10.20 -1.10
C THR A 114 -9.46 -9.06 -1.25
N ALA A 115 -10.64 -9.38 -1.79
CA ALA A 115 -11.73 -8.41 -1.96
C ALA A 115 -12.09 -7.74 -0.64
N LEU A 116 -12.47 -6.46 -0.70
CA LEU A 116 -12.78 -5.67 0.50
C LEU A 116 -13.85 -6.33 1.39
N SER A 117 -14.87 -6.93 0.77
CA SER A 117 -15.94 -7.67 1.46
C SER A 117 -15.46 -8.91 2.20
N ASP A 118 -14.35 -9.50 1.73
CA ASP A 118 -13.88 -10.81 2.16
C ASP A 118 -12.78 -10.70 3.22
N VAL A 119 -12.33 -9.48 3.55
CA VAL A 119 -11.31 -9.23 4.58
C VAL A 119 -11.79 -9.78 5.92
N ARG A 120 -11.08 -10.81 6.40
CA ARG A 120 -11.27 -11.44 7.73
C ARG A 120 -10.07 -11.21 8.64
N VAL A 121 -8.87 -11.25 8.07
CA VAL A 121 -7.62 -11.02 8.78
C VAL A 121 -6.77 -10.03 8.00
N VAL A 122 -6.05 -9.16 8.70
CA VAL A 122 -5.01 -8.28 8.15
C VAL A 122 -3.70 -8.60 8.85
N ILE A 123 -2.67 -8.94 8.08
CA ILE A 123 -1.31 -9.11 8.58
C ILE A 123 -0.48 -7.96 8.03
N LEU A 124 0.11 -7.15 8.93
CA LEU A 124 0.88 -5.97 8.52
C LEU A 124 2.38 -6.27 8.49
N GLY A 125 2.95 -6.14 7.29
CA GLY A 125 4.40 -6.07 7.08
C GLY A 125 4.90 -4.61 6.98
N GLN A 126 6.22 -4.46 6.87
CA GLN A 126 6.86 -3.15 6.77
C GLN A 126 7.00 -2.72 5.30
N ASP A 127 7.87 -3.37 4.56
CA ASP A 127 8.13 -3.18 3.13
C ASP A 127 8.28 -4.55 2.42
N PRO A 128 8.24 -4.59 1.08
CA PRO A 128 8.43 -5.84 0.34
C PRO A 128 9.84 -6.39 0.55
N TYR A 129 10.01 -7.69 0.31
CA TYR A 129 11.37 -8.24 0.18
C TYR A 129 12.13 -7.55 -0.96
N HIS A 130 13.38 -7.19 -0.68
CA HIS A 130 14.19 -6.36 -1.57
C HIS A 130 15.18 -7.16 -2.44
N ASN A 131 15.19 -8.50 -2.41
CA ASN A 131 16.04 -9.28 -3.31
C ASN A 131 15.26 -9.73 -4.55
N VAL A 132 16.00 -9.96 -5.63
CA VAL A 132 15.48 -10.36 -6.93
C VAL A 132 14.57 -11.58 -6.82
N GLY A 133 13.37 -11.48 -7.40
CA GLY A 133 12.40 -12.57 -7.48
C GLY A 133 11.63 -12.87 -6.19
N GLN A 134 11.90 -12.19 -5.07
CA GLN A 134 11.22 -12.49 -3.80
C GLN A 134 9.81 -11.90 -3.72
N ALA A 135 9.69 -10.57 -3.78
CA ALA A 135 8.42 -9.90 -3.56
C ALA A 135 7.47 -9.99 -4.76
N HIS A 136 6.20 -10.26 -4.48
CA HIS A 136 5.10 -10.32 -5.45
C HIS A 136 3.81 -9.65 -4.94
N GLY A 137 3.95 -8.65 -4.08
CA GLY A 137 2.81 -7.83 -3.64
C GLY A 137 2.06 -8.31 -2.39
N LEU A 138 2.46 -9.45 -1.82
CA LEU A 138 1.93 -9.97 -0.55
C LEU A 138 3.01 -9.89 0.54
N SER A 139 2.69 -9.30 1.69
CA SER A 139 3.61 -9.26 2.84
C SER A 139 4.03 -10.67 3.26
N PHE A 140 5.29 -10.86 3.64
CA PHE A 140 5.91 -12.12 4.08
C PHE A 140 5.97 -13.26 3.05
N SER A 141 5.18 -13.21 1.98
CA SER A 141 5.11 -14.21 0.91
C SER A 141 6.26 -14.08 -0.09
N VAL A 142 6.66 -15.19 -0.69
CA VAL A 142 7.56 -15.22 -1.87
C VAL A 142 6.97 -16.11 -2.97
N GLN A 143 7.42 -15.94 -4.21
CA GLN A 143 6.97 -16.78 -5.31
C GLN A 143 7.39 -18.25 -5.15
N HIS A 144 6.70 -19.17 -5.83
CA HIS A 144 7.12 -20.56 -5.89
C HIS A 144 8.52 -20.69 -6.50
N GLY A 145 9.31 -21.66 -6.00
CA GLY A 145 10.72 -21.84 -6.39
C GLY A 145 11.71 -20.89 -5.72
N VAL A 146 11.24 -19.87 -5.00
CA VAL A 146 12.09 -18.96 -4.23
C VAL A 146 12.36 -19.53 -2.85
N GLN A 147 13.61 -19.40 -2.37
CA GLN A 147 13.97 -19.83 -1.02
C GLN A 147 13.13 -19.10 0.03
N VAL A 148 12.52 -19.87 0.93
CA VAL A 148 11.72 -19.35 2.04
C VAL A 148 12.58 -18.41 2.92
N PRO A 149 12.20 -17.12 3.07
CA PRO A 149 12.98 -16.16 3.84
C PRO A 149 12.99 -16.47 5.35
N PRO A 150 13.97 -15.97 6.11
CA PRO A 150 14.11 -16.28 7.54
C PRO A 150 12.87 -15.94 8.39
N SER A 151 12.23 -14.80 8.14
CA SER A 151 11.00 -14.41 8.84
C SER A 151 9.86 -15.40 8.57
N LEU A 152 9.68 -15.82 7.32
CA LEU A 152 8.63 -16.79 6.96
C LEU A 152 8.92 -18.19 7.54
N LYS A 153 10.19 -18.61 7.59
CA LYS A 153 10.59 -19.84 8.31
C LYS A 153 10.17 -19.81 9.78
N ASN A 154 10.27 -18.66 10.43
CA ASN A 154 9.86 -18.53 11.84
C ASN A 154 8.34 -18.48 11.99
N ILE A 155 7.62 -17.85 11.04
CA ILE A 155 6.15 -17.96 10.96
C ILE A 155 5.72 -19.43 10.85
N TYR A 156 6.37 -20.23 10.01
CA TYR A 156 6.08 -21.66 9.89
C TYR A 156 6.39 -22.47 11.15
N LYS A 157 7.45 -22.11 11.89
CA LYS A 157 7.73 -22.74 13.20
C LYS A 157 6.62 -22.45 14.20
N GLU A 158 6.14 -21.21 14.25
CA GLU A 158 5.01 -20.84 15.12
C GLU A 158 3.73 -21.58 14.72
N LEU A 159 3.39 -21.58 13.44
CA LEU A 159 2.23 -22.32 12.92
C LEU A 159 2.27 -23.81 13.27
N LYS A 160 3.44 -24.44 13.17
CA LYS A 160 3.62 -25.87 13.52
C LYS A 160 3.30 -26.14 15.00
N THR A 161 3.54 -25.18 15.88
CA THR A 161 3.22 -25.31 17.32
C THR A 161 1.82 -24.82 17.68
N ASP A 162 1.25 -23.90 16.89
CA ASP A 162 -0.01 -23.23 17.19
C ASP A 162 -1.24 -23.92 16.56
N ILE A 163 -1.10 -24.40 15.32
CA ILE A 163 -2.18 -25.00 14.54
C ILE A 163 -2.02 -26.53 14.50
N PRO A 164 -2.98 -27.29 15.07
CA PRO A 164 -2.94 -28.75 15.02
C PRO A 164 -2.85 -29.28 13.59
N GLY A 165 -1.90 -30.19 13.35
CA GLY A 165 -1.72 -30.81 12.04
C GLY A 165 -0.94 -29.98 11.02
N PHE A 166 -0.50 -28.76 11.35
CA PHE A 166 0.21 -27.92 10.37
C PHE A 166 1.55 -28.53 9.95
N ILE A 167 1.69 -28.74 8.64
CA ILE A 167 2.91 -29.23 8.00
C ILE A 167 3.61 -28.05 7.33
N ILE A 168 4.88 -27.86 7.63
CA ILE A 168 5.70 -26.81 7.01
C ILE A 168 5.89 -27.15 5.52
N PRO A 169 5.42 -26.30 4.58
CA PRO A 169 5.58 -26.55 3.15
C PRO A 169 7.02 -26.30 2.69
N SER A 170 7.34 -26.76 1.49
CA SER A 170 8.64 -26.53 0.83
C SER A 170 8.75 -25.19 0.10
N HIS A 171 7.65 -24.41 0.01
CA HIS A 171 7.59 -23.11 -0.65
C HIS A 171 7.24 -21.98 0.33
N GLY A 172 7.31 -20.74 -0.14
CA GLY A 172 6.97 -19.54 0.64
C GLY A 172 5.78 -18.73 0.11
N ASN A 173 5.05 -19.25 -0.88
CA ASN A 173 3.85 -18.59 -1.41
C ASN A 173 2.66 -18.74 -0.44
N LEU A 174 2.00 -17.62 -0.15
CA LEU A 174 0.89 -17.48 0.80
C LEU A 174 -0.43 -17.07 0.12
N GLU A 175 -0.57 -17.22 -1.20
CA GLU A 175 -1.78 -16.84 -1.93
C GLU A 175 -3.03 -17.55 -1.44
N SER A 176 -2.93 -18.80 -0.99
CA SER A 176 -4.08 -19.53 -0.45
C SER A 176 -4.65 -18.84 0.80
N TRP A 177 -3.85 -18.14 1.60
CA TRP A 177 -4.35 -17.32 2.70
C TRP A 177 -5.04 -16.05 2.18
N ALA A 178 -4.47 -15.39 1.17
CA ALA A 178 -5.06 -14.18 0.57
C ALA A 178 -6.45 -14.45 0.00
N ARG A 179 -6.62 -15.58 -0.71
CA ARG A 179 -7.91 -16.04 -1.27
C ARG A 179 -8.95 -16.39 -0.20
N GLN A 180 -8.52 -16.64 1.03
CA GLN A 180 -9.38 -16.83 2.18
C GLN A 180 -9.70 -15.52 2.91
N GLY A 181 -9.29 -14.35 2.43
CA GLY A 181 -9.59 -13.09 3.11
C GLY A 181 -8.53 -12.67 4.13
N VAL A 182 -7.30 -13.20 4.02
CA VAL A 182 -6.14 -12.68 4.75
C VAL A 182 -5.45 -11.61 3.90
N LEU A 183 -5.71 -10.33 4.22
CA LEU A 183 -5.05 -9.21 3.58
C LEU A 183 -3.58 -9.12 4.06
N LEU A 184 -2.66 -9.58 3.22
CA LEU A 184 -1.21 -9.58 3.45
C LEU A 184 -0.59 -8.24 3.02
N LEU A 185 -0.75 -7.20 3.85
CA LEU A 185 -0.46 -5.81 3.49
C LEU A 185 0.87 -5.33 4.07
N ASN A 186 1.79 -4.87 3.22
CA ASN A 186 2.92 -4.07 3.69
C ASN A 186 2.51 -2.60 3.88
N ALA A 187 3.15 -1.87 4.80
CA ALA A 187 2.91 -0.44 4.97
C ALA A 187 3.50 0.40 3.81
N THR A 188 4.63 -0.03 3.27
CA THR A 188 5.23 0.46 2.04
C THR A 188 5.07 -0.61 0.96
N LEU A 189 4.59 -0.26 -0.24
CA LEU A 189 4.26 -1.27 -1.27
C LEU A 189 5.35 -1.47 -2.33
N THR A 190 6.39 -0.63 -2.35
CA THR A 190 7.54 -0.81 -3.24
C THR A 190 8.86 -0.61 -2.50
N VAL A 191 9.95 -1.17 -3.04
CA VAL A 191 11.30 -1.05 -2.48
C VAL A 191 12.34 -1.14 -3.59
N ARG A 192 13.46 -0.42 -3.46
CA ARG A 192 14.60 -0.53 -4.37
C ARG A 192 15.34 -1.83 -4.05
N ALA A 193 15.81 -2.52 -5.09
CA ALA A 193 16.58 -3.74 -4.94
C ALA A 193 17.76 -3.55 -3.96
N HIS A 194 17.89 -4.49 -3.04
CA HIS A 194 18.93 -4.55 -2.00
C HIS A 194 18.98 -3.38 -1.02
N ASN A 195 17.94 -2.53 -0.98
CA ASN A 195 17.88 -1.38 -0.09
C ASN A 195 16.54 -1.32 0.65
N ALA A 196 16.45 -2.04 1.77
CA ALA A 196 15.27 -2.04 2.63
C ALA A 196 14.87 -0.61 3.05
N ASN A 197 13.57 -0.34 3.14
CA ASN A 197 12.98 0.96 3.48
C ASN A 197 13.28 2.11 2.51
N SER A 198 13.86 1.87 1.33
CA SER A 198 14.23 2.94 0.40
C SER A 198 13.07 3.85 -0.02
N HIS A 199 11.83 3.35 -0.01
CA HIS A 199 10.62 4.09 -0.40
C HIS A 199 9.71 4.44 0.79
N GLN A 200 10.20 4.38 2.03
CA GLN A 200 9.39 4.64 3.22
C GLN A 200 8.74 6.05 3.23
N ASP A 201 9.40 7.03 2.61
CA ASP A 201 9.00 8.45 2.56
C ASP A 201 8.31 8.83 1.25
N PHE A 202 7.92 7.83 0.42
CA PHE A 202 7.27 8.09 -0.87
C PHE A 202 5.77 8.38 -0.74
N GLY A 203 5.18 8.13 0.43
CA GLY A 203 3.74 8.36 0.69
C GLY A 203 2.92 7.07 0.82
N TRP A 204 3.53 5.89 0.65
CA TRP A 204 2.82 4.61 0.75
C TRP A 204 2.12 4.39 2.08
N GLN A 205 2.73 4.84 3.18
CA GLN A 205 2.15 4.69 4.50
C GLN A 205 0.81 5.43 4.62
N GLN A 206 0.69 6.61 3.98
CA GLN A 206 -0.56 7.37 3.93
C GLN A 206 -1.65 6.62 3.15
N PHE A 207 -1.27 6.00 2.02
CA PHE A 207 -2.19 5.17 1.23
C PHE A 207 -2.65 3.93 2.00
N THR A 208 -1.73 3.21 2.65
CA THR A 208 -2.07 2.00 3.41
C THR A 208 -2.78 2.33 4.72
N ASP A 209 -2.59 3.52 5.29
CA ASP A 209 -3.43 4.04 6.38
C ASP A 209 -4.86 4.30 5.90
N ALA A 210 -5.04 4.78 4.67
CA ALA A 210 -6.37 4.95 4.08
C ALA A 210 -7.07 3.61 3.87
N ALA A 211 -6.34 2.59 3.42
CA ALA A 211 -6.86 1.22 3.34
C ALA A 211 -7.34 0.70 4.71
N ILE A 212 -6.57 0.92 5.78
CA ILE A 212 -7.00 0.51 7.14
C ILE A 212 -8.24 1.31 7.58
N ARG A 213 -8.33 2.62 7.26
CA ARG A 213 -9.55 3.41 7.53
C ARG A 213 -10.76 2.89 6.76
N VAL A 214 -10.59 2.47 5.51
CA VAL A 214 -11.64 1.82 4.72
C VAL A 214 -12.12 0.53 5.40
N ILE A 215 -11.21 -0.30 5.91
CA ILE A 215 -11.58 -1.51 6.68
C ILE A 215 -12.34 -1.12 7.95
N ASN A 216 -11.85 -0.14 8.70
CA ASN A 216 -12.52 0.36 9.90
C ASN A 216 -13.94 0.81 9.61
N GLN A 217 -14.22 1.38 8.43
CA GLN A 217 -15.53 1.89 8.06
C GLN A 217 -16.46 0.78 7.57
N ASN A 218 -15.98 -0.05 6.64
CA ASN A 218 -16.80 -0.95 5.82
C ASN A 218 -16.84 -2.39 6.35
N CYS A 219 -15.85 -2.79 7.15
CA CYS A 219 -15.76 -4.14 7.68
C CYS A 219 -16.12 -4.16 9.18
N LYS A 220 -16.39 -5.36 9.70
CA LYS A 220 -16.61 -5.62 11.13
C LYS A 220 -15.94 -6.93 11.51
N ASN A 221 -15.51 -7.03 12.77
CA ASN A 221 -14.91 -8.25 13.32
C ASN A 221 -13.70 -8.76 12.50
N VAL A 222 -12.89 -7.85 11.98
CA VAL A 222 -11.61 -8.18 11.33
C VAL A 222 -10.54 -8.37 12.40
N VAL A 223 -9.66 -9.36 12.21
CA VAL A 223 -8.49 -9.58 13.07
C VAL A 223 -7.30 -8.86 12.46
N PHE A 224 -6.65 -7.97 13.21
CA PHE A 224 -5.39 -7.33 12.83
C PHE A 224 -4.24 -7.99 13.60
N ILE A 225 -3.33 -8.63 12.88
CA ILE A 225 -2.12 -9.24 13.43
C ILE A 225 -0.95 -8.29 13.22
N LEU A 226 -0.41 -7.78 14.33
CA LEU A 226 0.58 -6.72 14.36
C LEU A 226 1.91 -7.24 14.96
N TRP A 227 2.84 -7.58 14.08
CA TRP A 227 4.15 -8.11 14.46
C TRP A 227 5.22 -7.02 14.55
N GLY A 228 5.77 -6.84 15.75
CA GLY A 228 6.82 -5.86 16.02
C GLY A 228 6.33 -4.42 16.18
N GLY A 229 7.24 -3.56 16.66
CA GLY A 229 6.91 -2.18 17.04
C GLY A 229 6.39 -1.32 15.89
N PHE A 230 6.87 -1.54 14.66
CA PHE A 230 6.41 -0.83 13.47
C PHE A 230 4.92 -1.10 13.18
N ALA A 231 4.55 -2.38 13.02
CA ALA A 231 3.16 -2.76 12.77
C ALA A 231 2.24 -2.35 13.93
N GLN A 232 2.70 -2.48 15.17
CA GLN A 232 1.95 -2.05 16.35
C GLN A 232 1.73 -0.54 16.41
N LYS A 233 2.71 0.28 15.97
CA LYS A 233 2.55 1.73 15.84
C LYS A 233 1.54 2.09 14.76
N LYS A 234 1.64 1.46 13.57
CA LYS A 234 0.70 1.67 12.47
C LYS A 234 -0.72 1.25 12.85
N GLY A 235 -0.87 0.11 13.52
CA GLY A 235 -2.16 -0.41 13.95
C GLY A 235 -2.86 0.39 15.06
N LYS A 236 -2.28 1.50 15.57
CA LYS A 236 -2.97 2.42 16.48
C LYS A 236 -4.22 3.06 15.85
N ILE A 237 -4.31 3.11 14.52
CA ILE A 237 -5.48 3.65 13.81
C ILE A 237 -6.63 2.63 13.71
N VAL A 238 -6.43 1.36 14.10
CA VAL A 238 -7.46 0.33 14.06
C VAL A 238 -8.53 0.63 15.12
N ALA A 239 -9.80 0.59 14.72
CA ALA A 239 -10.94 0.74 15.62
C ALA A 239 -11.11 -0.52 16.49
N ALA A 240 -10.44 -0.57 17.64
CA ALA A 240 -10.37 -1.76 18.51
C ALA A 240 -11.71 -2.15 19.17
N ASP A 241 -12.70 -1.26 19.14
CA ASP A 241 -14.10 -1.54 19.52
C ASP A 241 -14.85 -2.34 18.44
N ARG A 242 -14.40 -2.26 17.18
CA ARG A 242 -14.99 -2.95 16.02
C ARG A 242 -14.23 -4.20 15.58
N HIS A 243 -12.98 -4.32 16.00
CA HIS A 243 -11.99 -5.26 15.46
C HIS A 243 -11.17 -5.91 16.58
N CYS A 244 -10.56 -7.05 16.28
CA CYS A 244 -9.61 -7.69 17.18
C CYS A 244 -8.19 -7.27 16.79
N VAL A 245 -7.36 -6.91 17.77
CA VAL A 245 -5.95 -6.57 17.55
C VAL A 245 -5.07 -7.54 18.33
N LEU A 246 -4.37 -8.41 17.59
CA LEU A 246 -3.41 -9.35 18.14
C LEU A 246 -2.00 -8.81 17.92
N LYS A 247 -1.19 -8.76 18.98
CA LYS A 247 0.16 -8.20 18.95
C LYS A 247 1.18 -9.26 19.35
N ALA A 248 2.29 -9.33 18.62
CA ALA A 248 3.45 -10.13 19.02
C ALA A 248 4.74 -9.42 18.60
N ALA A 249 5.89 -9.97 19.00
CA ALA A 249 7.18 -9.54 18.44
C ALA A 249 7.25 -9.81 16.93
N HIS A 250 8.26 -9.28 16.24
CA HIS A 250 8.43 -9.57 14.81
C HIS A 250 9.00 -10.98 14.59
N PRO A 251 8.61 -11.73 13.54
CA PRO A 251 9.18 -13.05 13.24
C PRO A 251 10.63 -13.04 12.73
N SER A 252 11.29 -11.87 12.69
CA SER A 252 12.70 -11.74 12.29
C SER A 252 13.60 -12.54 13.23
N PRO A 253 14.73 -13.10 12.76
CA PRO A 253 15.73 -13.72 13.62
C PRO A 253 16.14 -12.88 14.84
N LEU A 254 16.10 -11.54 14.72
CA LEU A 254 16.46 -10.61 15.80
C LEU A 254 15.49 -10.62 16.99
N SER A 255 14.25 -11.08 16.79
CA SER A 255 13.21 -11.06 17.82
C SER A 255 12.44 -12.37 17.93
N VAL A 256 12.93 -13.45 17.29
CA VAL A 256 12.23 -14.73 17.18
C VAL A 256 11.91 -15.35 18.53
N THR A 257 12.78 -15.19 19.53
CA THR A 257 12.57 -15.74 20.89
C THR A 257 11.34 -15.13 21.58
N LYS A 258 10.96 -13.90 21.23
CA LYS A 258 9.75 -13.22 21.73
C LYS A 258 8.54 -13.40 20.80
N PHE A 259 8.75 -13.92 19.59
CA PHE A 259 7.69 -14.20 18.62
C PHE A 259 7.13 -15.61 18.81
N LEU A 260 8.00 -16.60 19.06
CA LEU A 260 7.58 -17.98 19.27
C LEU A 260 6.71 -18.12 20.53
N GLY A 261 5.66 -18.93 20.43
CA GLY A 261 4.65 -19.11 21.47
C GLY A 261 3.60 -18.01 21.54
N CYS A 262 3.57 -17.07 20.57
CA CYS A 262 2.58 -15.99 20.57
C CYS A 262 1.16 -16.45 20.23
N ARG A 263 1.01 -17.59 19.55
CA ARG A 263 -0.24 -18.28 19.23
C ARG A 263 -1.29 -17.43 18.53
N VAL A 264 -0.83 -16.50 17.69
CA VAL A 264 -1.70 -15.51 17.03
C VAL A 264 -2.62 -16.13 15.97
N PHE A 265 -2.28 -17.30 15.41
CA PHE A 265 -3.08 -17.94 14.37
C PHE A 265 -4.31 -18.64 14.95
N SER A 266 -4.13 -19.39 16.05
CA SER A 266 -5.25 -20.00 16.77
C SER A 266 -6.14 -18.94 17.41
N GLN A 267 -5.55 -17.90 18.04
CA GLN A 267 -6.31 -16.77 18.59
C GLN A 267 -7.14 -16.05 17.51
N ALA A 268 -6.60 -15.86 16.30
CA ALA A 268 -7.34 -15.28 15.20
C ALA A 268 -8.56 -16.14 14.84
N ASN A 269 -8.38 -17.45 14.71
CA ASN A 269 -9.48 -18.37 14.40
C ASN A 269 -10.53 -18.41 15.52
N THR A 270 -10.13 -18.50 16.78
CA THR A 270 -11.04 -18.44 17.94
C THR A 270 -11.87 -17.17 17.93
N TYR A 271 -11.27 -16.02 17.61
CA TYR A 271 -12.02 -14.77 17.49
C TYR A 271 -13.01 -14.79 16.33
N LEU A 272 -12.61 -15.29 15.16
CA LEU A 272 -13.49 -15.39 13.99
C LEU A 272 -14.70 -16.29 14.30
N GLU A 273 -14.48 -17.45 14.90
CA GLU A 273 -15.53 -18.39 15.32
C GLU A 273 -16.51 -17.74 16.29
N ALA A 274 -16.00 -17.05 17.33
CA ALA A 274 -16.82 -16.34 18.30
C ALA A 274 -17.66 -15.20 17.69
N LYS A 275 -17.32 -14.74 16.48
CA LYS A 275 -18.07 -13.74 15.72
C LYS A 275 -18.89 -14.33 14.58
N GLY A 276 -19.03 -15.66 14.52
CA GLY A 276 -19.78 -16.36 13.48
C GLY A 276 -19.15 -16.26 12.09
N LYS A 277 -17.84 -15.98 12.01
CA LYS A 277 -17.07 -15.96 10.76
C LYS A 277 -16.35 -17.30 10.61
N THR A 278 -16.23 -17.76 9.36
CA THR A 278 -15.42 -18.94 9.04
C THR A 278 -13.97 -18.70 9.51
N PRO A 279 -13.31 -19.67 10.16
CA PRO A 279 -11.88 -19.64 10.43
C PRO A 279 -11.03 -19.54 9.16
N ILE A 280 -9.76 -19.19 9.31
CA ILE A 280 -8.77 -19.34 8.23
C ILE A 280 -8.18 -20.75 8.33
N ASP A 281 -8.16 -21.46 7.20
CA ASP A 281 -7.29 -22.63 7.07
C ASP A 281 -5.86 -22.15 6.83
N TRP A 282 -5.06 -22.24 7.89
CA TRP A 282 -3.66 -21.82 7.85
C TRP A 282 -2.76 -22.82 7.13
N HIS A 283 -3.24 -24.03 6.79
CA HIS A 283 -2.46 -24.97 5.99
C HIS A 283 -2.17 -24.39 4.60
N LEU A 284 -1.02 -24.78 4.06
CA LEU A 284 -0.59 -24.40 2.72
C LEU A 284 -0.54 -25.67 1.87
N PRO A 285 -0.89 -25.59 0.56
CA PRO A 285 -0.78 -26.72 -0.35
C PRO A 285 0.61 -27.37 -0.31
N ALA A 286 0.68 -28.69 -0.42
CA ALA A 286 1.94 -29.42 -0.34
C ALA A 286 2.83 -29.20 -1.59
N THR A 287 2.23 -28.83 -2.72
CA THR A 287 2.90 -28.61 -4.02
C THR A 287 2.35 -27.37 -4.70
N CYS A 288 3.18 -26.78 -5.57
CA CYS A 288 2.79 -25.72 -6.50
C CYS A 288 1.69 -26.19 -7.46
#